data_AF-A0A830F043-F1
#
_entry.id   AF-A0A830F043-F1
#
_cell.length_a   1.000
_cell.length_b   1.000
_cell.length_c   1.000
_cell.angle_alpha   90.00
_cell.angle_beta   90.00
_cell.angle_gamma   90.00
#
_symmetry.space_group_name_H-M   'P 1'
#
loop_
_entity.id
_entity.type
_entity.pdbx_description
1 polymer ?
#
loop_
_entity_poly.entity_id
_entity_poly.type
_entity_poly.pdbx_seq_one_letter_code
_entity_poly.pdbx_strand_id
1 'polypeptide(L)'
;MSGTLDDGTTAVPTYEGGEIRYVGSRERGDVLVTTHPGGERLTPERSLRIVQHSPSGFAVGYRGSGPAQLALAILLDYTDNAALAREHYQTFTDEVVSQLEYGADGTWTITNAPIEYVLPDDVAPTA
;
A
#
# COMPACT_ATOMS: atom_id res chain seq x y z
N MET A 1 -25.91 21.12 -48.59
CA MET A 1 -26.04 21.62 -47.20
C MET A 1 -25.32 20.62 -46.32
N SER A 2 -24.02 20.86 -46.11
CA SER A 2 -23.20 20.11 -45.16
C SER A 2 -23.52 20.59 -43.76
N GLY A 3 -23.61 19.65 -42.82
CA GLY A 3 -23.81 19.93 -41.41
C GLY A 3 -23.50 18.66 -40.62
N THR A 4 -22.21 18.33 -40.53
CA THR A 4 -21.70 17.49 -39.46
C THR A 4 -21.76 18.33 -38.19
N LEU A 5 -22.57 17.91 -37.23
CA LEU A 5 -22.44 18.37 -35.85
C LEU A 5 -21.95 17.19 -35.04
N ASP A 6 -20.67 17.28 -34.70
CA ASP A 6 -20.08 16.66 -33.54
C ASP A 6 -20.94 16.95 -32.31
N ASP A 7 -21.36 15.90 -31.61
CA ASP A 7 -21.40 15.93 -30.15
C ASP A 7 -21.15 14.51 -29.64
N GLY A 8 -19.93 14.06 -29.90
CA GLY A 8 -19.33 12.97 -29.13
C GLY A 8 -18.94 13.52 -27.75
N THR A 9 -19.94 13.89 -26.93
CA THR A 9 -19.78 13.92 -25.49
C THR A 9 -19.64 12.47 -25.02
N THR A 10 -18.46 11.90 -25.24
CA THR A 10 -17.96 10.86 -24.36
C THR A 10 -17.71 11.54 -23.04
N ALA A 11 -18.66 11.43 -22.13
CA ALA A 11 -18.39 11.56 -20.71
C ALA A 11 -17.26 10.58 -20.41
N VAL A 12 -16.03 11.09 -20.37
CA VAL A 12 -14.87 10.38 -19.85
C VAL A 12 -15.23 9.99 -18.42
N PRO A 13 -15.24 8.69 -18.07
CA PRO A 13 -15.50 8.28 -16.71
C PRO A 13 -14.44 8.92 -15.81
N THR A 14 -14.90 9.66 -14.80
CA THR A 14 -14.07 10.39 -13.84
C THR A 14 -13.43 9.41 -12.86
N TYR A 15 -12.42 8.68 -13.31
CA TYR A 15 -11.42 8.00 -12.49
C TYR A 15 -10.09 8.03 -13.24
N GLU A 16 -9.38 9.16 -13.16
CA GLU A 16 -7.97 9.19 -13.53
C GLU A 16 -7.19 8.40 -12.47
N GLY A 17 -6.71 7.23 -12.86
CA GLY A 17 -5.95 6.31 -12.03
C GLY A 17 -4.66 6.95 -11.54
N GLY A 18 -4.64 7.34 -10.26
CA GLY A 18 -3.40 7.61 -9.55
C GLY A 18 -2.69 6.29 -9.22
N GLU A 19 -1.36 6.28 -9.31
CA GLU A 19 -0.54 5.19 -8.80
C GLU A 19 -0.87 4.91 -7.32
N ILE A 20 -1.20 3.65 -7.01
CA ILE A 20 -1.41 3.23 -5.62
C ILE A 20 -0.11 3.43 -4.86
N ARG A 21 -0.19 4.13 -3.73
CA ARG A 21 0.96 4.33 -2.86
C ARG A 21 0.58 4.43 -1.40
N TYR A 22 1.50 3.99 -0.56
CA TYR A 22 1.46 4.04 0.88
C TYR A 22 2.50 5.03 1.35
N VAL A 23 2.06 6.10 2.00
CA VAL A 23 2.94 7.15 2.52
C VAL A 23 3.00 7.03 4.04
N GLY A 24 4.18 6.76 4.58
CA GLY A 24 4.38 6.69 6.01
C GLY A 24 5.08 7.92 6.57
N SER A 25 4.55 8.48 7.65
CA SER A 25 5.18 9.52 8.46
C SER A 25 5.50 8.99 9.85
N ARG A 26 6.19 9.79 10.65
CA ARG A 26 6.40 9.51 12.07
C ARG A 26 5.73 10.57 12.92
N GLU A 27 4.83 10.15 13.81
CA GLU A 27 4.13 11.05 14.73
C GLU A 27 4.25 10.55 16.16
N ARG A 28 4.84 11.37 17.04
CA ARG A 28 5.04 11.03 18.47
C ARG A 28 5.71 9.68 18.76
N GLY A 29 6.48 9.16 17.79
CA GLY A 29 7.19 7.89 17.89
C GLY A 29 6.56 6.77 17.07
N ASP A 30 5.27 6.88 16.72
CA ASP A 30 4.50 5.90 15.97
C ASP A 30 4.64 6.10 14.46
N VAL A 31 4.52 5.00 13.71
CA VAL A 31 4.51 5.04 12.24
C VAL A 31 3.08 5.18 11.73
N LEU A 32 2.82 6.29 11.02
CA LEU A 32 1.54 6.56 10.42
C LEU A 32 1.56 6.39 8.89
N VAL A 33 0.96 5.32 8.37
CA VAL A 33 0.71 5.08 6.93
C VAL A 33 -0.66 5.56 6.42
N THR A 34 -0.67 6.37 5.36
CA THR A 34 -1.86 6.82 4.62
C THR A 34 -1.87 6.22 3.22
N THR A 35 -3.01 5.73 2.77
CA THR A 35 -3.21 5.17 1.43
C THR A 35 -3.53 6.28 0.42
N HIS A 36 -3.14 6.09 -0.83
CA HIS A 36 -3.50 6.98 -1.94
C HIS A 36 -3.99 6.14 -3.13
N PRO A 37 -4.96 6.65 -3.92
CA PRO A 37 -5.55 7.99 -3.84
C PRO A 37 -6.58 8.20 -2.72
N GLY A 38 -7.03 7.13 -2.04
CA GLY A 38 -8.13 7.18 -1.06
C GLY A 38 -7.93 8.12 0.15
N GLY A 39 -6.68 8.38 0.56
CA GLY A 39 -6.37 9.21 1.72
C GLY A 39 -6.71 8.56 3.06
N GLU A 40 -6.94 7.25 3.07
CA GLU A 40 -7.39 6.52 4.25
C GLU A 40 -6.20 6.14 5.14
N ARG A 41 -6.47 6.03 6.44
CA ARG A 41 -5.49 5.56 7.41
C ARG A 41 -5.37 4.03 7.29
N LEU A 42 -4.21 3.51 6.93
CA LEU A 42 -3.94 2.09 7.10
C LEU A 42 -3.73 1.79 8.59
N THR A 43 -4.46 0.82 9.11
CA THR A 43 -4.47 0.45 10.52
C THR A 43 -4.16 -1.04 10.71
N PRO A 44 -3.62 -1.47 11.87
CA PRO A 44 -3.12 -2.83 12.04
C PRO A 44 -4.21 -3.89 12.23
N GLU A 45 -5.48 -3.54 12.45
CA GLU A 45 -6.50 -4.48 12.94
C GLU A 45 -6.79 -5.61 11.95
N ARG A 46 -6.81 -5.34 10.64
CA ARG A 46 -7.03 -6.40 9.63
C ARG A 46 -5.86 -7.39 9.61
N SER A 47 -4.63 -6.90 9.61
CA SER A 47 -3.43 -7.77 9.58
C SER A 47 -3.19 -8.50 10.89
N LEU A 48 -3.53 -7.89 12.03
CA LEU A 48 -3.45 -8.52 13.36
C LEU A 48 -4.34 -9.78 13.47
N ARG A 49 -5.47 -9.81 12.74
CA ARG A 49 -6.34 -11.00 12.68
C ARG A 49 -5.73 -12.16 11.90
N ILE A 50 -4.76 -11.90 11.03
CA ILE A 50 -4.07 -12.93 10.24
C ILE A 50 -2.84 -13.45 11.00
N VAL A 51 -1.95 -12.55 11.40
CA VAL A 51 -0.81 -12.84 12.28
C VAL A 51 -0.61 -11.67 13.22
N GLN A 52 -0.55 -11.97 14.51
CA GLN A 52 -0.31 -10.98 15.56
C GLN A 52 1.19 -10.77 15.79
N HIS A 53 1.84 -9.97 14.93
CA HIS A 53 3.25 -9.61 15.11
C HIS A 53 3.42 -8.47 16.11
N SER A 54 2.69 -7.37 15.94
CA SER A 54 2.88 -6.15 16.72
C SER A 54 1.55 -5.45 17.04
N PRO A 55 0.89 -5.79 18.16
CA PRO A 55 -0.29 -5.07 18.65
C PRO A 55 -0.01 -3.59 18.97
N SER A 56 1.26 -3.24 19.21
CA SER A 56 1.71 -1.85 19.45
C SER A 56 1.79 -1.01 18.18
N GLY A 57 1.54 -1.58 17.00
CA GLY A 57 1.49 -0.85 15.73
C GLY A 57 2.67 -1.13 14.80
N PHE A 58 2.82 -0.26 13.80
CA PHE A 58 3.77 -0.40 12.70
C PHE A 58 5.15 0.15 13.03
N ALA A 59 6.17 -0.36 12.34
CA ALA A 59 7.50 0.21 12.32
C ALA A 59 8.19 -0.04 10.97
N VAL A 60 9.33 0.62 10.72
CA VAL A 60 10.11 0.54 9.47
C VAL A 60 11.61 0.65 9.73
N GLY A 61 12.44 0.30 8.74
CA GLY A 61 13.89 0.56 8.77
C GLY A 61 14.73 -0.42 9.60
N TYR A 62 14.13 -1.55 10.00
CA TYR A 62 14.81 -2.66 10.65
C TYR A 62 14.02 -3.96 10.45
N ARG A 63 14.58 -5.11 10.83
CA ARG A 63 13.87 -6.40 10.82
C ARG A 63 13.15 -6.64 12.15
N GLY A 64 11.91 -7.12 12.11
CA GLY A 64 11.20 -7.56 13.31
C GLY A 64 9.69 -7.44 13.23
N SER A 65 9.03 -7.47 14.38
CA SER A 65 7.57 -7.55 14.49
C SER A 65 6.80 -6.34 13.96
N GLY A 66 7.24 -5.11 14.24
CA GLY A 66 6.58 -3.89 13.72
C GLY A 66 6.63 -3.81 12.18
N PRO A 67 7.80 -3.98 11.57
CA PRO A 67 7.96 -4.05 10.11
C PRO A 67 7.18 -5.22 9.49
N ALA A 68 7.18 -6.40 10.12
CA ALA A 68 6.38 -7.53 9.66
C ALA A 68 4.86 -7.26 9.71
N GLN A 69 4.39 -6.58 10.76
CA GLN A 69 2.98 -6.19 10.88
C GLN A 69 2.57 -5.20 9.78
N LEU A 70 3.45 -4.25 9.46
CA LEU A 70 3.24 -3.28 8.40
C LEU A 70 3.24 -3.94 7.02
N ALA A 71 4.23 -4.79 6.74
CA ALA A 71 4.31 -5.54 5.49
C ALA A 71 3.03 -6.34 5.23
N LEU A 72 2.55 -7.05 6.25
CA LEU A 72 1.30 -7.81 6.16
C LEU A 72 0.08 -6.89 5.96
N ALA A 73 0.05 -5.71 6.58
CA ALA A 73 -1.03 -4.74 6.40
C ALA A 73 -1.08 -4.20 4.97
N ILE A 74 0.07 -3.81 4.41
CA ILE A 74 0.17 -3.29 3.04
C ILE A 74 -0.25 -4.36 2.02
N LEU A 75 0.30 -5.58 2.10
CA LEU A 75 -0.07 -6.63 1.16
C LEU A 75 -1.54 -7.02 1.27
N LEU A 76 -2.10 -7.06 2.48
CA LEU A 76 -3.51 -7.37 2.68
C LEU A 76 -4.42 -6.28 2.12
N ASP A 77 -4.05 -5.01 2.30
CA ASP A 77 -4.79 -3.88 1.78
C ASP A 77 -4.75 -3.85 0.25
N TYR A 78 -3.57 -4.01 -0.34
CA TYR A 78 -3.35 -3.96 -1.79
C TYR A 78 -4.05 -5.10 -2.54
N THR A 79 -3.98 -6.33 -2.01
CA THR A 79 -4.48 -7.54 -2.69
C THR A 79 -5.90 -7.94 -2.32
N ASP A 80 -6.43 -7.40 -1.22
CA ASP A 80 -7.61 -7.90 -0.50
C ASP A 80 -7.61 -9.43 -0.28
N ASN A 81 -6.43 -10.06 -0.27
CA ASN A 81 -6.27 -11.51 -0.23
C ASN A 81 -5.38 -11.94 0.94
N ALA A 82 -6.03 -12.46 1.99
CA ALA A 82 -5.34 -12.89 3.20
C ALA A 82 -4.33 -14.03 2.98
N ALA A 83 -4.56 -14.91 1.99
CA ALA A 83 -3.64 -16.01 1.69
C ALA A 83 -2.36 -15.48 1.05
N LEU A 84 -2.48 -14.67 0.00
CA LEU A 84 -1.34 -14.03 -0.66
C LEU A 84 -0.56 -13.13 0.31
N ALA A 85 -1.26 -12.29 1.07
CA ALA A 85 -0.62 -11.43 2.05
C ALA A 85 0.16 -12.24 3.09
N ARG A 86 -0.40 -13.35 3.59
CA ARG A 86 0.28 -14.24 4.55
C ARG A 86 1.47 -14.96 3.95
N GLU A 87 1.40 -15.35 2.69
CA GLU A 87 2.48 -16.06 2.00
C GLU A 87 3.69 -15.15 1.74
N HIS A 88 3.45 -13.90 1.32
CA HIS A 88 4.50 -13.03 0.80
C HIS A 88 5.01 -11.95 1.77
N TYR A 89 4.33 -11.69 2.90
CA TYR A 89 4.72 -10.56 3.76
C TYR A 89 6.14 -10.66 4.34
N GLN A 90 6.67 -11.86 4.56
CA GLN A 90 8.03 -12.01 5.13
C GLN A 90 9.09 -11.53 4.14
N THR A 91 9.01 -11.96 2.89
CA THR A 91 9.87 -11.46 1.80
C THR A 91 9.72 -9.95 1.65
N PHE A 92 8.47 -9.45 1.62
CA PHE A 92 8.21 -8.01 1.55
C PHE A 92 8.78 -7.24 2.75
N THR A 93 8.77 -7.84 3.94
CA THR A 93 9.39 -7.26 5.14
C THR A 93 10.89 -7.10 4.95
N ASP A 94 11.58 -8.15 4.51
CA ASP A 94 13.03 -8.17 4.43
C ASP A 94 13.58 -7.29 3.30
N GLU A 95 12.92 -7.32 2.15
CA GLU A 95 13.38 -6.65 0.93
C GLU A 95 12.96 -5.18 0.86
N VAL A 96 11.78 -4.83 1.41
CA VAL A 96 11.21 -3.49 1.27
C VAL A 96 11.07 -2.79 2.62
N VAL A 97 10.22 -3.28 3.51
CA VAL A 97 9.83 -2.53 4.73
C VAL A 97 11.00 -2.32 5.70
N SER A 98 11.89 -3.30 5.81
CA SER A 98 13.09 -3.21 6.67
C SER A 98 14.15 -2.25 6.13
N GLN A 99 14.08 -1.89 4.85
CA GLN A 99 15.03 -0.99 4.18
C GLN A 99 14.52 0.45 4.08
N LEU A 100 13.27 0.70 4.48
CA LEU A 100 12.68 2.03 4.41
C LEU A 100 13.41 3.02 5.33
N GLU A 101 13.72 4.18 4.75
CA GLU A 101 14.30 5.32 5.45
C GLU A 101 13.38 6.53 5.29
N TYR A 102 13.36 7.40 6.30
CA TYR A 102 12.62 8.65 6.24
C TYR A 102 13.40 9.68 5.42
N GLY A 103 12.73 10.28 4.44
CA GLY A 103 13.24 11.41 3.67
C GLY A 103 13.36 12.69 4.50
N ALA A 104 13.87 13.74 3.87
CA ALA A 104 14.06 15.05 4.49
C ALA A 104 12.74 15.71 4.93
N ASP A 105 11.63 15.35 4.30
CA ASP A 105 10.26 15.75 4.66
C ASP A 105 9.66 14.91 5.80
N GLY A 106 10.41 13.93 6.32
CA GLY A 106 9.95 13.04 7.37
C GLY A 106 8.99 11.97 6.90
N THR A 107 8.95 11.67 5.59
CA THR A 107 8.09 10.62 5.03
C THR A 107 8.87 9.53 4.29
N TRP A 108 8.25 8.37 4.11
CA TRP A 108 8.65 7.35 3.15
C TRP A 108 7.46 7.00 2.26
N THR A 109 7.72 6.49 1.07
CA THR A 109 6.67 6.07 0.13
C THR A 109 6.97 4.68 -0.43
N ILE A 110 5.96 3.81 -0.43
CA ILE A 110 5.94 2.56 -1.20
C ILE A 110 4.89 2.73 -2.30
N THR A 111 5.26 2.51 -3.55
CA THR A 111 4.31 2.44 -4.67
C THR A 111 3.91 0.99 -4.96
N ASN A 112 3.12 0.75 -6.00
CA ASN A 112 2.73 -0.60 -6.42
C ASN A 112 3.93 -1.46 -6.88
N ALA A 113 4.95 -0.89 -7.51
CA ALA A 113 6.03 -1.69 -8.11
C ALA A 113 6.79 -2.60 -7.12
N PRO A 114 7.23 -2.16 -5.92
CA PRO A 114 7.83 -3.05 -4.92
C PRO A 114 6.86 -4.11 -4.37
N ILE A 115 5.55 -3.82 -4.37
CA ILE A 115 4.51 -4.76 -3.94
C ILE A 115 4.32 -5.84 -5.00
N GLU A 116 4.18 -5.46 -6.26
CA GLU A 116 4.04 -6.37 -7.40
C GLU A 116 5.28 -7.26 -7.56
N TYR A 117 6.48 -6.74 -7.29
CA TYR A 117 7.73 -7.51 -7.36
C TYR A 117 7.74 -8.77 -6.48
N VAL A 118 7.09 -8.74 -5.32
CA VAL A 118 7.06 -9.88 -4.38
C VAL A 118 5.85 -10.78 -4.58
N LEU A 119 4.87 -10.36 -5.38
CA LEU A 119 3.64 -11.08 -5.69
C LEU A 119 3.77 -11.85 -7.01
N PRO A 120 2.94 -12.88 -7.24
CA PRO A 120 2.87 -13.52 -8.55
C PRO A 120 2.27 -12.59 -9.62
N ASP A 121 2.66 -12.78 -10.88
CA ASP A 121 2.36 -11.87 -12.01
C ASP A 121 0.86 -11.62 -12.27
N ASP A 122 -0.04 -12.49 -11.82
CA ASP A 122 -1.49 -12.43 -12.10
C ASP A 122 -2.31 -11.66 -11.04
N VAL A 123 -1.68 -10.96 -10.10
CA VAL A 123 -2.39 -10.21 -9.05
C VAL A 123 -2.65 -8.77 -9.51
N ALA A 124 -3.89 -8.49 -9.93
CA ALA A 124 -4.31 -7.13 -10.23
C ALA A 124 -4.51 -6.30 -8.95
N PRO A 125 -4.17 -5.00 -8.95
CA PRO A 125 -4.52 -4.10 -7.85
C PRO A 125 -6.04 -4.02 -7.68
N THR A 126 -6.50 -4.00 -6.43
CA THR A 126 -7.92 -3.72 -6.14
C THR A 126 -8.15 -2.22 -6.32
N ALA A 127 -8.99 -1.85 -7.29
CA ALA A 127 -9.34 -0.46 -7.65
C ALA A 127 -10.40 0.15 -6.71
#